data_AF-A0A0H4X1T4-F1
#
_entry.id   AF-A0A0H4X1T4-F1
#
_cell.length_a   1.000
_cell.length_b   1.000
_cell.length_c   1.000
_cell.angle_alpha   90.00
_cell.angle_beta   90.00
_cell.angle_gamma   90.00
#
_symmetry.space_group_name_H-M   'P 1'
#
loop_
_entity.id
_entity.type
_entity.pdbx_description
1 polymer ?
#
loop_
_entity_poly.entity_id
_entity_poly.type
_entity_poly.pdbx_seq_one_letter_code
_entity_poly.pdbx_strand_id
1 'polypeptide(L)'
;MSHERFTTSREVYHRIRWDERFDPREFIIGYDTHDEVMAEMPFTAFVPDGEIPWHRVWYFKRRQQVVWDRRERLDLLAPPQHASP
;
A
#
# COMPACT_ATOMS: atom_id res chain seq x y z
N MET A 1 -4.80 -24.65 7.17
CA MET A 1 -4.24 -23.45 7.81
C MET A 1 -4.18 -22.32 6.79
N SER A 2 -5.35 -21.76 6.47
CA SER A 2 -5.46 -20.51 5.70
C SER A 2 -4.85 -19.40 6.54
N HIS A 3 -3.57 -19.11 6.35
CA HIS A 3 -3.00 -17.90 6.90
C HIS A 3 -3.74 -16.74 6.24
N GLU A 4 -4.55 -16.02 7.02
CA GLU A 4 -5.00 -14.66 6.72
C GLU A 4 -3.73 -13.81 6.59
N ARG A 5 -3.09 -13.90 5.41
CA ARG A 5 -1.87 -13.16 5.11
C ARG A 5 -2.30 -11.71 4.95
N PHE A 6 -1.90 -10.90 5.93
CA PHE A 6 -2.02 -9.46 5.82
C PHE A 6 -1.31 -9.03 4.54
N THR A 7 -2.04 -8.33 3.67
CA THR A 7 -1.55 -7.92 2.35
C THR A 7 -0.26 -7.13 2.51
N THR A 8 0.79 -7.55 1.84
CA THR A 8 2.11 -6.89 1.87
C THR A 8 2.10 -5.60 1.05
N SER A 9 3.03 -4.68 1.31
CA SER A 9 3.17 -3.44 0.53
C SER A 9 3.31 -3.71 -0.97
N ARG A 10 4.00 -4.80 -1.33
CA ARG A 10 4.14 -5.27 -2.72
C ARG A 10 2.82 -5.72 -3.32
N GLU A 11 2.03 -6.51 -2.61
CA GLU A 11 0.71 -6.96 -3.08
C GLU A 11 -0.26 -5.79 -3.24
N VAL A 12 -0.26 -4.85 -2.29
CA VAL A 12 -1.05 -3.61 -2.38
C VAL A 12 -0.64 -2.79 -3.59
N TYR A 13 0.68 -2.61 -3.80
CA TYR A 13 1.19 -1.90 -4.96
C TYR A 13 0.74 -2.55 -6.27
N HIS A 14 0.89 -3.86 -6.41
CA HIS A 14 0.42 -4.57 -7.60
C HIS A 14 -1.09 -4.43 -7.78
N ARG A 15 -1.88 -4.48 -6.70
CA ARG A 15 -3.33 -4.28 -6.76
C ARG A 15 -3.66 -2.89 -7.31
N ILE A 16 -3.10 -1.82 -6.74
CA ILE A 16 -3.33 -0.44 -7.22
C ILE A 16 -2.89 -0.27 -8.68
N ARG A 17 -1.78 -0.92 -9.07
CA ARG A 17 -1.21 -0.78 -10.42
C ARG A 17 -2.01 -1.52 -11.50
N TRP A 18 -2.56 -2.68 -11.17
CA TRP A 18 -3.21 -3.57 -12.15
C TRP A 18 -4.74 -3.55 -12.10
N ASP A 19 -5.33 -3.06 -11.01
CA ASP A 19 -6.78 -2.97 -10.87
C ASP A 19 -7.31 -1.67 -11.49
N GLU A 20 -8.06 -1.81 -12.57
CA GLU A 20 -8.63 -0.69 -13.34
C GLU A 20 -9.58 0.19 -12.52
N ARG A 21 -10.06 -0.28 -11.35
CA ARG A 21 -10.92 0.50 -10.45
C ARG A 21 -10.15 1.59 -9.71
N PHE A 22 -8.83 1.53 -9.72
CA PHE A 22 -7.96 2.48 -9.03
C PHE A 22 -7.15 3.29 -10.04
N ASP A 23 -7.12 4.62 -9.88
CA ASP A 23 -6.19 5.48 -10.61
C ASP A 23 -4.90 5.64 -9.77
N PRO A 24 -3.75 5.10 -10.21
CA PRO A 24 -2.48 5.22 -9.48
C PRO A 24 -2.07 6.67 -9.16
N ARG A 25 -2.53 7.66 -9.94
CA ARG A 25 -2.22 9.07 -9.71
C ARG A 25 -2.89 9.63 -8.45
N GLU A 26 -3.95 8.98 -7.99
CA GLU A 26 -4.61 9.34 -6.73
C GLU A 26 -3.87 8.79 -5.51
N PHE A 27 -2.85 7.93 -5.70
CA PHE A 27 -2.18 7.25 -4.61
C PHE A 27 -0.85 7.89 -4.26
N ILE A 28 -0.56 7.89 -2.96
CA ILE A 28 0.67 8.34 -2.33
C ILE A 28 1.21 7.18 -1.49
N ILE A 29 2.52 7.00 -1.53
CA ILE A 29 3.24 5.98 -0.79
C ILE A 29 4.01 6.67 0.33
N GLY A 30 3.71 6.27 1.57
CA GLY A 30 4.46 6.65 2.76
C GLY A 30 5.58 5.66 3.01
N TYR A 31 6.81 6.13 3.05
CA TYR A 31 7.98 5.31 3.30
C TYR A 31 8.94 5.97 4.30
N ASP A 32 9.72 5.13 4.96
CA ASP A 32 10.74 5.57 5.91
C ASP A 32 12.02 5.94 5.17
N THR A 33 12.53 7.15 5.44
CA THR A 33 13.85 7.58 5.00
C THR A 33 14.90 7.19 6.03
N HIS A 34 16.17 7.12 5.62
CA HIS A 34 17.27 6.68 6.49
C HIS A 34 17.40 7.46 7.81
N ASP A 35 16.81 8.66 7.89
CA ASP A 35 16.78 9.54 9.06
C ASP A 35 15.51 9.37 9.93
N GLU A 36 14.79 8.25 9.82
CA GLU A 36 13.52 7.95 10.54
C GLU A 36 12.38 8.96 10.23
N VAL A 37 12.56 9.79 9.20
CA VAL A 37 11.53 10.72 8.73
C VAL A 37 10.64 9.99 7.74
N MET A 38 9.33 10.01 7.98
CA MET A 38 8.35 9.55 7.01
C MET A 38 8.30 10.51 5.83
N ALA A 39 8.68 10.01 4.65
CA ALA A 39 8.52 10.70 3.39
C ALA A 39 7.29 10.18 2.66
N GLU A 40 6.64 11.06 1.92
CA GLU A 40 5.52 10.74 1.05
C GLU A 40 5.95 11.00 -0.39
N MET A 41 5.62 10.07 -1.29
CA MET A 41 5.80 10.29 -2.73
C MET A 41 4.59 9.81 -3.53
N PRO A 42 4.34 10.38 -4.72
CA PRO A 42 3.32 9.86 -5.62
C PRO A 42 3.57 8.39 -5.94
N PHE A 43 2.53 7.58 -6.00
CA PHE A 43 2.64 6.17 -6.37
C PHE A 43 3.31 5.98 -7.74
N THR A 44 3.04 6.89 -8.68
CA THR A 44 3.65 6.90 -10.01
C THR A 44 5.14 7.19 -10.00
N ALA A 45 5.67 7.81 -8.94
CA ALA A 45 7.09 8.08 -8.76
C ALA A 45 7.85 6.91 -8.12
N PHE A 46 7.14 5.95 -7.50
CA PHE A 46 7.76 4.80 -6.89
C PHE A 46 8.19 3.77 -7.94
N VAL A 47 9.47 3.40 -7.90
CA VAL A 47 10.08 2.41 -8.79
C VAL A 47 10.28 1.10 -8.02
N PRO A 48 9.53 0.03 -8.38
CA PRO A 48 9.78 -1.31 -7.87
C PRO A 48 11.25 -1.72 -8.05
N ASP A 49 11.85 -2.30 -7.00
CA ASP A 49 13.25 -2.74 -6.99
C ASP A 49 14.28 -1.62 -7.26
N GLY A 50 13.88 -0.36 -7.07
CA GLY A 50 14.74 0.81 -7.12
C GLY A 50 15.37 1.14 -5.75
N GLU A 51 15.54 2.44 -5.49
CA GLU A 51 16.19 2.94 -4.26
C GLU A 51 15.37 2.70 -2.98
N ILE A 52 14.05 2.56 -3.10
CA ILE A 52 13.14 2.40 -1.96
C ILE A 52 12.68 0.94 -1.88
N PRO A 53 13.26 0.13 -0.97
CA PRO A 53 12.84 -1.25 -0.82
C PRO A 53 11.45 -1.36 -0.18
N TRP A 54 10.73 -2.44 -0.51
CA TRP A 54 9.36 -2.71 -0.07
C TRP A 54 9.14 -2.69 1.45
N HIS A 55 10.16 -3.08 2.22
CA HIS A 55 10.07 -3.12 3.68
C HIS A 55 10.08 -1.72 4.32
N ARG A 56 10.52 -0.69 3.59
CA ARG A 56 10.45 0.72 4.00
C ARG A 56 9.10 1.36 3.70
N VAL A 57 8.24 0.71 2.91
CA VAL A 57 6.88 1.19 2.67
C VAL A 57 6.00 0.86 3.87
N TRP A 58 5.38 1.89 4.45
CA TRP A 58 4.59 1.79 5.68
C TRP A 58 3.09 1.92 5.43
N TYR A 59 2.67 2.84 4.56
CA TYR A 59 1.26 3.05 4.25
C TYR A 59 1.03 3.50 2.80
N PHE A 60 -0.19 3.29 2.31
CA PHE A 60 -0.69 3.86 1.07
C PHE A 60 -1.86 4.79 1.38
N LYS A 61 -1.80 6.01 0.85
CA LYS A 61 -2.89 6.98 0.90
C LYS A 61 -3.52 7.09 -0.47
N ARG A 62 -4.84 7.18 -0.52
CA ARG A 62 -5.59 7.58 -1.69
C ARG A 62 -6.17 8.96 -1.44
N ARG A 63 -5.71 9.96 -2.19
CA ARG A 63 -6.05 11.39 -2.03
C ARG A 63 -5.66 11.91 -0.65
N GLN A 64 -6.53 11.73 0.36
CA GLN A 64 -6.28 12.13 1.75
C GLN A 64 -6.56 11.01 2.77
N GLN A 65 -7.08 9.87 2.32
CA GLN A 65 -7.45 8.75 3.18
C GLN A 65 -6.37 7.66 3.13
N VAL A 66 -5.94 7.18 4.29
CA VAL A 66 -5.09 5.98 4.38
C VAL A 66 -5.95 4.78 4.01
N VAL A 67 -5.56 4.07 2.95
CA VAL A 67 -6.28 2.89 2.43
C VAL A 67 -5.58 1.59 2.77
N TRP A 68 -4.29 1.66 3.08
CA TRP A 68 -3.55 0.54 3.64
C TRP A 68 -2.50 1.06 4.61
N ASP A 69 -2.39 0.45 5.78
CA ASP A 69 -1.42 0.79 6.80
C ASP A 69 -0.85 -0.48 7.43
N ARG A 70 0.47 -0.62 7.41
CA ARG A 70 1.17 -1.76 8.00
C ARG A 70 1.20 -1.74 9.52
N ARG A 71 1.26 -0.56 10.15
CA ARG A 71 1.29 -0.39 11.62
C ARG A 71 -0.06 -0.76 12.20
N GLU A 72 -1.12 -0.23 11.62
CA GLU A 72 -2.49 -0.47 12.09
C GLU A 72 -3.10 -1.75 11.54
N ARG A 73 -2.39 -2.42 10.62
CA ARG A 73 -2.88 -3.57 9.85
C ARG A 73 -4.22 -3.26 9.17
N LEU A 74 -4.33 -2.06 8.60
CA LEU A 74 -5.47 -1.59 7.83
C LEU A 74 -5.32 -2.03 6.38
N ASP A 75 -6.35 -2.65 5.79
CA ASP A 75 -6.42 -2.91 4.35
C ASP A 75 -7.85 -2.66 3.84
N LEU A 76 -8.11 -1.44 3.38
CA LEU A 76 -9.37 -1.04 2.74
C LEU A 76 -9.44 -1.46 1.27
N LEU A 77 -8.33 -1.98 0.72
CA LEU A 77 -8.24 -2.47 -0.65
C LEU A 77 -8.43 -3.99 -0.71
N ALA A 78 -8.50 -4.68 0.44
CA ALA A 78 -8.87 -6.08 0.50
C ALA A 78 -10.27 -6.24 -0.12
N PRO A 79 -10.49 -7.29 -0.94
CA PRO A 79 -11.85 -7.63 -1.33
C PRO A 79 -12.69 -7.82 -0.06
N PRO A 80 -13.98 -7.45 -0.07
CA PRO A 80 -14.85 -7.71 1.06
C PRO A 80 -14.76 -9.21 1.35
N GLN A 81 -14.10 -9.55 2.45
CA GLN A 81 -14.05 -10.90 2.97
C GLN A 81 -15.50 -11.31 3.12
N HIS A 82 -15.93 -12.25 2.27
CA HIS A 82 -17.30 -12.72 2.20
C HIS A 82 -17.78 -13.00 3.63
N ALA A 83 -18.65 -12.12 4.15
CA ALA A 83 -19.56 -12.50 5.20
C ALA A 83 -20.46 -13.56 4.56
N SER A 84 -20.08 -14.84 4.71
CA SER A 84 -21.01 -15.91 4.47
C SER A 84 -22.17 -15.73 5.46
N PRO A 85 -23.43 -15.83 4.99
CA PRO A 85 -24.62 -15.73 5.82
C PRO A 85 -24.75 -16.88 6.83
#